data_AF-A0A7S0J666-F1
#
_entry.id   AF-A0A7S0J666-F1
#
_cell.length_a   1.000
_cell.length_b   1.000
_cell.length_c   1.000
_cell.angle_alpha   90.00
_cell.angle_beta   90.00
_cell.angle_gamma   90.00
#
_symmetry.space_group_name_H-M   'P 1'
#
loop_
_entity.id
_entity.type
_entity.pdbx_description
1 polymer ?
#
loop_
_entity_poly.entity_id
_entity_poly.type
_entity_poly.pdbx_seq_one_letter_code
_entity_poly.pdbx_strand_id
1 'polypeptide(L)'
;SPISMWRVLRVACCLVPVNCAWTGLLGLTFDSNSPVEAKSLACPSGFITGIRVKYGRTRQEDRDLYDFKLKCQNRWTSWSGLFFKSEVEDKTWECPSKMYVTGMEVKRGRREWGDKDTYDFKLQCSGVWQTFLGMKFGGEQEHASSECPSGEGSSGLKVFRGFVDWGDKDLYEFDLHCKSIAQNLASIRGLPDLKMLGLPRNTLLWDGEQLGSWLDALGLGQLAPFFMFHNVNGGTVFLLTEDHLRELGFSLVGDRLYFIELLTQLYDDIVQWSASLGVQLATHPVPPLRQLGLSLQPTSWTVKDVCKVLKAVGLGEYMELFVEHRVQGDVLFNLTEENLKEMGIEKVGDRLLIADIVQTLYEQVTGWQQQQVTKPQLLQLSGA
;
A
#
# COMPACT_ATOMS: atom_id res chain seq x y z
N SER A 1 -65.92 -15.28 10.75
CA SER A 1 -64.44 -15.34 10.77
C SER A 1 -63.87 -14.63 9.56
N PRO A 2 -63.13 -13.54 9.75
CA PRO A 2 -62.00 -13.30 8.88
C PRO A 2 -60.74 -12.79 9.62
N ILE A 3 -59.62 -13.41 9.23
CA ILE A 3 -58.34 -12.79 8.86
C ILE A 3 -57.54 -12.07 9.96
N SER A 4 -56.48 -12.75 10.38
CA SER A 4 -55.42 -12.30 11.27
C SER A 4 -54.71 -11.05 10.74
N MET A 5 -54.65 -10.02 11.57
CA MET A 5 -53.89 -8.80 11.33
C MET A 5 -52.45 -9.00 11.85
N TRP A 6 -51.54 -9.48 10.99
CA TRP A 6 -50.11 -9.47 11.29
C TRP A 6 -49.58 -8.04 11.12
N ARG A 7 -49.34 -7.36 12.25
CA ARG A 7 -48.55 -6.12 12.29
C ARG A 7 -47.11 -6.46 11.96
N VAL A 8 -46.68 -6.15 10.73
CA VAL A 8 -45.26 -6.07 10.39
C VAL A 8 -44.70 -4.82 11.07
N LEU A 9 -44.03 -4.99 12.21
CA LEU A 9 -43.13 -3.98 12.74
C LEU A 9 -41.98 -3.85 11.74
N ARG A 10 -42.02 -2.80 10.92
CA ARG A 10 -40.81 -2.30 10.25
C ARG A 10 -39.93 -1.71 11.34
N VAL A 11 -38.95 -2.49 11.81
CA VAL A 11 -37.77 -1.93 12.46
C VAL A 11 -37.03 -1.15 11.38
N ALA A 12 -37.30 0.15 11.32
CA ALA A 12 -36.41 1.07 10.63
C ALA A 12 -35.08 1.03 11.38
N CYS A 13 -34.16 0.21 10.87
CA CYS A 13 -32.77 0.29 11.25
C CYS A 13 -32.27 1.64 10.73
N CYS A 14 -32.43 2.69 11.53
CA CYS A 14 -31.68 3.93 11.35
C CYS A 14 -30.21 3.56 11.56
N LEU A 15 -29.53 3.17 10.49
CA LEU A 15 -28.08 3.28 10.42
C LEU A 15 -27.77 4.77 10.56
N VAL A 16 -27.52 5.18 11.79
CA VAL A 16 -26.91 6.48 12.08
C VAL A 16 -25.57 6.49 11.35
N PRO A 17 -25.29 7.47 10.48
CA PRO A 17 -23.94 7.59 9.93
C PRO A 17 -23.05 7.98 11.11
N VAL A 18 -22.10 7.12 11.46
CA VAL A 18 -21.06 7.46 12.44
C VAL A 18 -20.11 8.45 11.76
N ASN A 19 -20.55 9.70 11.65
CA ASN A 19 -19.70 10.83 11.38
C ASN A 19 -19.21 11.37 12.72
N CYS A 20 -18.15 10.76 13.27
CA CYS A 20 -17.26 11.44 14.20
C CYS A 20 -15.84 11.15 13.77
N ALA A 21 -15.35 11.95 12.82
CA ALA A 21 -13.95 11.92 12.39
C ALA A 21 -13.01 12.58 13.42
N TRP A 22 -13.50 12.97 14.59
CA TRP A 22 -12.73 13.58 15.68
C TRP A 22 -12.81 12.69 16.92
N THR A 23 -11.71 12.56 17.65
CA THR A 23 -11.65 11.76 18.88
C THR A 23 -12.43 12.37 20.03
N GLY A 24 -12.69 13.68 19.96
CA GLY A 24 -13.05 14.47 21.12
C GLY A 24 -11.80 15.03 21.80
N LEU A 25 -12.01 15.98 22.73
CA LEU A 25 -10.92 16.62 23.47
C LEU A 25 -10.06 15.58 24.20
N LEU A 26 -8.75 15.81 24.27
CA LEU A 26 -7.81 14.91 24.95
C LEU A 26 -8.15 14.72 26.43
N GLY A 27 -8.69 15.75 27.09
CA GLY A 27 -9.13 15.69 28.49
C GLY A 27 -8.19 16.40 29.47
N LEU A 28 -7.47 17.41 29.01
CA LEU A 28 -6.77 18.35 29.88
C LEU A 28 -7.77 19.30 30.54
N THR A 29 -7.42 19.79 31.73
CA THR A 29 -8.22 20.84 32.38
C THR A 29 -8.16 22.11 31.53
N PHE A 30 -9.30 22.52 30.99
CA PHE A 30 -9.42 23.68 30.10
C PHE A 30 -10.55 24.61 30.55
N ASP A 31 -10.22 25.90 30.69
CA ASP A 31 -11.16 26.97 30.99
C ASP A 31 -10.65 28.28 30.35
N SER A 32 -11.53 29.25 30.17
CA SER A 32 -11.14 30.57 29.64
C SER A 32 -12.15 31.65 30.03
N ASN A 33 -11.64 32.70 30.66
CA ASN A 33 -12.39 33.93 30.92
C ASN A 33 -12.40 34.85 29.69
N SER A 34 -11.48 34.61 28.74
CA SER A 34 -11.38 35.27 27.45
C SER A 34 -12.01 34.43 26.32
N PRO A 35 -12.33 35.03 25.14
CA PRO A 35 -12.74 34.26 23.98
C PRO A 35 -11.71 33.20 23.60
N VAL A 36 -12.15 31.94 23.50
CA VAL A 36 -11.29 30.81 23.10
C VAL A 36 -10.92 30.95 21.64
N GLU A 37 -9.62 30.87 21.34
CA GLU A 37 -9.14 30.79 19.98
C GLU A 37 -8.96 29.32 19.57
N ALA A 38 -9.59 28.92 18.46
CA ALA A 38 -9.47 27.57 17.94
C ALA A 38 -8.89 27.58 16.52
N LYS A 39 -7.88 26.75 16.27
CA LYS A 39 -7.31 26.53 14.93
C LYS A 39 -7.33 25.05 14.59
N SER A 40 -7.64 24.74 13.34
CA SER A 40 -7.62 23.38 12.80
C SER A 40 -6.57 23.27 11.70
N LEU A 41 -5.71 22.27 11.84
CA LEU A 41 -4.73 21.85 10.85
C LEU A 41 -5.17 20.49 10.30
N ALA A 42 -5.05 20.29 8.99
CA ALA A 42 -5.39 19.03 8.36
C ALA A 42 -4.39 18.69 7.27
N CYS A 43 -4.14 17.39 7.10
CA CYS A 43 -3.48 16.82 5.94
C CYS A 43 -4.50 16.63 4.82
N PRO A 44 -4.38 17.36 3.69
CA PRO A 44 -5.32 17.24 2.57
C PRO A 44 -5.37 15.83 1.99
N SER A 45 -4.21 15.18 1.92
CA SER A 45 -4.03 13.78 1.62
C SER A 45 -3.11 13.14 2.66
N GLY A 46 -3.33 11.87 2.97
CA GLY A 46 -2.48 11.13 3.89
C GLY A 46 -2.80 11.35 5.35
N PHE A 47 -1.83 10.99 6.17
CA PHE A 47 -1.85 11.09 7.61
C PHE A 47 -0.75 12.03 8.07
N ILE A 48 -0.88 12.51 9.31
CA ILE A 48 0.18 13.26 9.99
C ILE A 48 1.36 12.31 10.16
N THR A 49 2.56 12.77 9.82
CA THR A 49 3.83 12.04 10.00
C THR A 49 4.78 12.76 10.95
N GLY A 50 4.37 13.90 11.50
CA GLY A 50 5.17 14.66 12.45
C GLY A 50 4.49 15.94 12.88
N ILE A 51 5.04 16.55 13.93
CA ILE A 51 4.59 17.82 14.48
C ILE A 51 5.81 18.73 14.69
N ARG A 52 5.60 20.03 14.47
CA ARG A 52 6.53 21.07 14.84
C ARG A 52 5.79 22.08 15.70
N VAL A 53 6.38 22.39 16.85
CA VAL A 53 5.78 23.24 17.87
C VAL A 53 6.73 24.40 18.16
N LYS A 54 6.19 25.60 18.11
CA LYS A 54 6.86 26.81 18.61
C LYS A 54 6.28 27.20 19.95
N TYR A 55 7.15 27.66 20.82
CA TYR A 55 6.81 28.27 22.09
C TYR A 55 7.38 29.69 22.12
N GLY A 56 6.60 30.63 22.66
CA GLY A 56 6.99 32.00 22.88
C GLY A 56 6.36 32.58 24.15
N ARG A 57 6.88 33.71 24.59
CA ARG A 57 6.36 34.42 25.77
C ARG A 57 6.31 35.93 25.57
N THR A 58 5.22 36.56 25.95
CA THR A 58 5.10 38.04 25.91
C THR A 58 5.31 38.62 27.30
N ARG A 59 6.29 39.52 27.48
CA ARG A 59 6.57 40.12 28.80
C ARG A 59 5.51 41.11 29.29
N GLN A 60 4.68 41.64 28.39
CA GLN A 60 3.68 42.65 28.72
C GLN A 60 2.38 42.05 29.26
N GLU A 61 2.04 40.85 28.81
CA GLU A 61 0.80 40.14 29.17
C GLU A 61 1.09 38.83 29.92
N ASP A 62 2.37 38.56 30.16
CA ASP A 62 2.96 37.34 30.73
C ASP A 62 2.53 35.99 30.13
N ARG A 63 1.99 36.02 28.90
CA ARG A 63 1.42 34.84 28.23
C ARG A 63 2.47 33.89 27.69
N ASP A 64 2.25 32.61 27.93
CA ASP A 64 2.91 31.47 27.31
C ASP A 64 2.11 30.98 26.09
N LEU A 65 2.70 31.16 24.91
CA LEU A 65 2.02 31.01 23.63
C LEU A 65 2.69 29.93 22.77
N TYR A 66 1.85 29.06 22.21
CA TYR A 66 2.23 27.96 21.34
C TYR A 66 1.55 28.05 19.97
N ASP A 67 2.30 27.70 18.92
CA ASP A 67 1.83 27.58 17.54
C ASP A 67 2.35 26.28 16.94
N PHE A 68 1.59 25.72 16.00
CA PHE A 68 1.69 24.35 15.55
C PHE A 68 1.75 24.25 14.04
N LYS A 69 2.47 23.25 13.54
CA LYS A 69 2.51 22.88 12.13
C LYS A 69 2.65 21.37 12.04
N LEU A 70 1.92 20.76 11.12
CA LEU A 70 1.92 19.32 10.92
C LEU A 70 2.81 18.97 9.74
N LYS A 71 3.44 17.80 9.80
CA LYS A 71 4.02 17.14 8.64
C LYS A 71 2.98 16.18 8.08
N CYS A 72 2.69 16.31 6.80
CA CYS A 72 1.82 15.41 6.05
C CYS A 72 2.70 14.72 5.01
N GLN A 73 2.96 13.43 5.22
CA GLN A 73 3.95 12.67 4.45
C GLN A 73 5.32 13.38 4.49
N ASN A 74 5.72 14.03 3.40
CA ASN A 74 6.99 14.75 3.27
C ASN A 74 6.86 16.28 3.25
N ARG A 75 5.66 16.85 3.46
CA ARG A 75 5.42 18.30 3.38
C ARG A 75 4.89 18.87 4.69
N TRP A 76 5.29 20.10 5.01
CA TRP A 76 4.84 20.81 6.20
C TRP A 76 3.72 21.82 5.90
N THR A 77 2.72 21.95 6.77
CA THR A 77 1.40 22.56 6.49
C THR A 77 1.19 24.07 6.72
N SER A 78 2.04 25.07 6.47
CA SER A 78 1.86 26.41 7.13
C SER A 78 1.64 26.36 8.67
N TRP A 79 1.83 27.48 9.35
CA TRP A 79 1.53 27.54 10.79
C TRP A 79 0.02 27.59 11.03
N SER A 80 -0.44 27.12 12.18
CA SER A 80 -1.87 27.13 12.56
C SER A 80 -2.47 28.53 12.55
N GLY A 81 -1.62 29.54 12.76
CA GLY A 81 -2.02 30.94 12.83
C GLY A 81 -2.35 31.39 14.25
N LEU A 82 -2.01 30.62 15.28
CA LEU A 82 -1.99 31.04 16.68
C LEU A 82 -0.80 31.99 16.95
N PHE A 83 -0.76 33.09 16.21
CA PHE A 83 0.40 33.95 16.08
C PHE A 83 0.86 34.58 17.41
N PHE A 84 2.18 34.72 17.55
CA PHE A 84 2.85 35.53 18.58
C PHE A 84 4.20 36.04 18.07
N LYS A 85 4.74 37.10 18.69
CA LYS A 85 5.95 37.80 18.22
C LYS A 85 7.27 37.29 18.81
N SER A 86 7.24 36.79 20.04
CA SER A 86 8.44 36.53 20.84
C SER A 86 8.72 35.03 20.99
N GLU A 87 9.28 34.42 19.95
CA GLU A 87 9.67 33.00 19.94
C GLU A 87 10.85 32.73 20.88
N VAL A 88 10.75 31.63 21.62
CA VAL A 88 11.72 31.17 22.62
C VAL A 88 12.27 29.79 22.26
N GLU A 89 11.43 28.92 21.70
CA GLU A 89 11.79 27.55 21.35
C GLU A 89 11.01 27.07 20.13
N ASP A 90 11.65 26.25 19.31
CA ASP A 90 11.07 25.60 18.13
C ASP A 90 11.60 24.16 18.07
N LYS A 91 10.70 23.19 18.19
CA LYS A 91 11.04 21.76 18.21
C LYS A 91 10.20 21.01 17.21
N THR A 92 10.80 19.96 16.65
CA THR A 92 10.19 19.09 15.67
C THR A 92 10.33 17.65 16.10
N TRP A 93 9.29 16.85 15.89
CA TRP A 93 9.36 15.40 15.99
C TRP A 93 8.63 14.77 14.81
N GLU A 94 9.23 13.74 14.23
CA GLU A 94 8.71 13.04 13.06
C GLU A 94 8.71 11.53 13.29
N CYS A 95 7.64 10.88 12.83
CA CYS A 95 7.51 9.44 12.89
C CYS A 95 8.62 8.79 12.06
N PRO A 96 9.28 7.72 12.57
CA PRO A 96 10.24 6.93 11.80
C PRO A 96 9.65 6.42 10.49
N SER A 97 10.51 6.26 9.48
CA SER A 97 10.23 5.83 8.10
C SER A 97 8.85 5.20 7.85
N LYS A 98 8.01 5.90 7.07
CA LYS A 98 6.66 5.49 6.61
C LYS A 98 5.60 5.29 7.71
N MET A 99 5.93 5.50 8.99
CA MET A 99 4.93 5.52 10.06
C MET A 99 4.16 6.85 10.06
N TYR A 100 2.97 6.80 10.63
CA TYR A 100 2.06 7.95 10.76
C TYR A 100 1.50 8.02 12.17
N VAL A 101 1.05 9.21 12.55
CA VAL A 101 0.49 9.47 13.88
C VAL A 101 -0.85 8.77 14.01
N THR A 102 -0.98 7.97 15.06
CA THR A 102 -2.23 7.32 15.48
C THR A 102 -2.72 7.85 16.82
N GLY A 103 -1.93 8.65 17.53
CA GLY A 103 -2.31 9.20 18.82
C GLY A 103 -1.37 10.32 19.26
N MET A 104 -1.82 11.09 20.26
CA MET A 104 -1.06 12.19 20.86
C MET A 104 -1.27 12.21 22.36
N GLU A 105 -0.19 12.42 23.10
CA GLU A 105 -0.16 12.64 24.54
C GLU A 105 0.45 14.03 24.79
N VAL A 106 -0.18 14.79 25.69
CA VAL A 106 0.27 16.14 26.05
C VAL A 106 0.39 16.22 27.56
N LYS A 107 1.52 16.77 28.02
CA LYS A 107 1.74 17.11 29.41
C LYS A 107 1.61 18.61 29.61
N ARG A 108 0.94 19.01 30.69
CA ARG A 108 0.89 20.40 31.16
C ARG A 108 1.64 20.52 32.47
N GLY A 109 2.44 21.57 32.60
CA GLY A 109 3.16 21.91 33.81
C GLY A 109 3.03 23.40 34.13
N ARG A 110 3.09 23.74 35.41
CA ARG A 110 3.09 25.13 35.90
C ARG A 110 4.32 25.33 36.77
N ARG A 111 5.08 26.39 36.51
CA ARG A 111 6.10 26.88 37.44
C ARG A 111 5.56 28.12 38.14
N GLU A 112 5.41 28.02 39.46
CA GLU A 112 4.96 29.15 40.30
C GLU A 112 5.92 30.33 40.23
N TRP A 113 7.22 30.07 40.12
CA TRP A 113 8.20 31.15 39.97
C TRP A 113 8.21 31.68 38.54
N GLY A 114 7.64 32.88 38.39
CA GLY A 114 7.52 33.59 37.13
C GLY A 114 6.41 33.04 36.25
N ASP A 115 5.35 32.48 36.84
CA ASP A 115 4.05 32.23 36.21
C ASP A 115 4.14 31.58 34.83
N LYS A 116 4.75 30.39 34.77
CA LYS A 116 4.99 29.71 33.48
C LYS A 116 4.10 28.51 33.26
N ASP A 117 3.27 28.55 32.23
CA ASP A 117 2.57 27.40 31.68
C ASP A 117 3.41 26.72 30.59
N THR A 118 3.82 25.49 30.89
CA THR A 118 4.69 24.70 30.03
C THR A 118 3.96 23.48 29.50
N TYR A 119 4.21 23.17 28.22
CA TYR A 119 3.62 22.02 27.54
C TYR A 119 4.69 21.21 26.84
N ASP A 120 4.56 19.89 26.89
CA ASP A 120 5.38 18.97 26.10
C ASP A 120 4.48 17.92 25.42
N PHE A 121 4.93 17.45 24.26
CA PHE A 121 4.10 16.71 23.31
C PHE A 121 4.75 15.37 23.01
N LYS A 122 3.94 14.33 22.91
CA LYS A 122 4.40 12.99 22.55
C LYS A 122 3.44 12.40 21.54
N LEU A 123 4.00 11.80 20.50
CA LEU A 123 3.21 11.19 19.42
C LEU A 123 3.23 9.67 19.57
N GLN A 124 2.14 9.04 19.15
CA GLN A 124 2.08 7.62 18.88
C GLN A 124 2.21 7.41 17.38
N CYS A 125 3.23 6.69 16.94
CA CYS A 125 3.46 6.39 15.54
C CYS A 125 3.07 4.95 15.25
N SER A 126 2.02 4.78 14.44
CA SER A 126 1.50 3.47 14.02
C SER A 126 1.34 2.50 15.21
N GLY A 127 0.74 2.99 16.30
CA GLY A 127 0.50 2.24 17.53
C GLY A 127 1.66 2.21 18.53
N VAL A 128 2.82 2.80 18.21
CA VAL A 128 3.98 2.83 19.11
C VAL A 128 4.22 4.23 19.67
N TRP A 129 4.07 4.38 20.98
CA TRP A 129 4.35 5.62 21.70
C TRP A 129 5.84 5.98 21.68
N GLN A 130 6.12 7.24 21.37
CA GLN A 130 7.49 7.73 21.15
C GLN A 130 7.99 8.49 22.38
N THR A 131 9.21 9.03 22.32
CA THR A 131 9.65 9.96 23.36
C THR A 131 8.94 11.31 23.22
N PHE A 132 8.85 12.05 24.32
CA PHE A 132 8.41 13.45 24.28
C PHE A 132 9.31 14.28 23.34
N LEU A 133 8.71 15.32 22.76
CA LEU A 133 9.32 16.30 21.88
C LEU A 133 10.50 17.01 22.57
N GLY A 134 10.45 17.14 23.90
CA GLY A 134 11.52 17.70 24.71
C GLY A 134 11.48 19.23 24.72
N MET A 135 10.27 19.79 24.82
CA MET A 135 10.06 21.21 25.09
C MET A 135 10.59 21.58 26.48
N LYS A 136 10.92 22.86 26.72
CA LYS A 136 11.23 23.36 28.05
C LYS A 136 10.04 23.17 28.98
N PHE A 137 10.11 22.16 29.82
CA PHE A 137 9.01 21.73 30.67
C PHE A 137 9.37 21.80 32.15
N GLY A 138 8.39 22.04 33.03
CA GLY A 138 8.56 21.81 34.47
C GLY A 138 7.32 22.05 35.29
N GLY A 139 7.28 21.44 36.48
CA GLY A 139 6.14 21.53 37.40
C GLY A 139 4.89 20.82 36.88
N GLU A 140 5.03 19.59 36.38
CA GLU A 140 3.93 18.75 35.85
C GLU A 140 2.69 18.83 36.75
N GLN A 141 1.56 19.15 36.16
CA GLN A 141 0.26 19.23 36.82
C GLN A 141 -0.64 18.08 36.36
N GLU A 142 -0.67 17.83 35.06
CA GLU A 142 -1.50 16.80 34.46
C GLU A 142 -0.94 16.36 33.10
N HIS A 143 -1.46 15.26 32.61
CA HIS A 143 -1.26 14.81 31.24
C HIS A 143 -2.52 14.10 30.74
N ALA A 144 -2.72 14.14 29.43
CA ALA A 144 -3.82 13.46 28.79
C ALA A 144 -3.38 12.94 27.41
N SER A 145 -4.05 11.88 26.95
CA SER A 145 -3.75 11.25 25.67
C SER A 145 -5.02 10.83 24.97
N SER A 146 -5.00 10.92 23.64
CA SER A 146 -6.03 10.38 22.78
C SER A 146 -5.40 9.56 21.66
N GLU A 147 -6.06 8.47 21.30
CA GLU A 147 -5.67 7.59 20.21
C GLU A 147 -6.83 7.50 19.21
N CYS A 148 -6.49 7.46 17.93
CA CYS A 148 -7.44 7.12 16.90
C CYS A 148 -7.94 5.68 17.09
N PRO A 149 -9.20 5.40 16.72
CA PRO A 149 -9.72 4.04 16.73
C PRO A 149 -8.84 3.07 15.94
N SER A 150 -8.90 1.78 16.30
CA SER A 150 -8.17 0.74 15.59
C SER A 150 -8.49 0.76 14.09
N GLY A 151 -7.45 0.73 13.25
CA GLY A 151 -7.61 0.83 11.80
C GLY A 151 -7.77 2.27 11.28
N GLU A 152 -7.57 3.28 12.11
CA GLU A 152 -7.54 4.69 11.73
C GLU A 152 -6.18 5.35 12.00
N GLY A 153 -5.90 6.41 11.25
CA GLY A 153 -4.73 7.27 11.44
C GLY A 153 -5.16 8.73 11.59
N SER A 154 -4.34 9.51 12.29
CA SER A 154 -4.60 10.93 12.46
C SER A 154 -4.30 11.69 11.18
N SER A 155 -5.27 12.47 10.71
CA SER A 155 -5.20 13.30 9.51
C SER A 155 -5.33 14.79 9.80
N GLY A 156 -5.51 15.18 11.06
CA GLY A 156 -5.61 16.57 11.46
C GLY A 156 -5.53 16.75 12.97
N LEU A 157 -5.27 17.99 13.37
CA LEU A 157 -5.17 18.42 14.76
C LEU A 157 -5.95 19.72 14.90
N LYS A 158 -6.84 19.77 15.89
CA LYS A 158 -7.46 21.01 16.34
C LYS A 158 -6.88 21.39 17.68
N VAL A 159 -6.58 22.67 17.82
CA VAL A 159 -5.98 23.27 19.01
C VAL A 159 -6.90 24.37 19.50
N PHE A 160 -7.16 24.36 20.80
CA PHE A 160 -7.91 25.37 21.53
C PHE A 160 -6.95 26.11 22.46
N ARG A 161 -7.03 27.44 22.48
CA ARG A 161 -6.24 28.32 23.34
C ARG A 161 -7.19 29.19 24.17
N GLY A 162 -7.05 29.12 25.49
CA GLY A 162 -7.84 29.84 26.47
C GLY A 162 -6.96 30.53 27.51
N PHE A 163 -7.52 31.55 28.16
CA PHE A 163 -6.81 32.36 29.15
C PHE A 163 -7.69 32.58 30.38
N VAL A 164 -7.12 32.32 31.55
CA VAL A 164 -7.79 32.56 32.84
C VAL A 164 -7.06 33.68 33.56
N ASP A 165 -7.76 34.80 33.76
CA ASP A 165 -7.20 36.00 34.38
C ASP A 165 -6.77 35.76 35.83
N TRP A 166 -7.50 34.92 36.58
CA TRP A 166 -7.17 34.60 37.96
C TRP A 166 -6.12 33.48 38.04
N GLY A 167 -4.91 33.84 38.44
CA GLY A 167 -3.77 32.93 38.51
C GLY A 167 -2.98 32.82 37.19
N ASP A 168 -3.28 33.70 36.23
CA ASP A 168 -2.55 33.91 34.98
C ASP A 168 -2.21 32.60 34.26
N LYS A 169 -3.26 31.87 33.86
CA LYS A 169 -3.13 30.55 33.23
C LYS A 169 -3.41 30.62 31.74
N ASP A 170 -2.42 30.21 30.95
CA ASP A 170 -2.51 29.95 29.53
C ASP A 170 -2.84 28.48 29.30
N LEU A 171 -4.10 28.21 28.95
CA LEU A 171 -4.62 26.85 28.84
C LEU A 171 -4.77 26.45 27.37
N TYR A 172 -4.40 25.20 27.10
CA TYR A 172 -4.49 24.57 25.80
C TYR A 172 -5.20 23.23 25.89
N GLU A 173 -6.02 22.94 24.88
CA GLU A 173 -6.65 21.65 24.69
C GLU A 173 -6.60 21.25 23.21
N PHE A 174 -6.69 19.96 22.94
CA PHE A 174 -6.43 19.37 21.65
C PHE A 174 -7.50 18.34 21.28
N ASP A 175 -7.72 18.16 19.98
CA ASP A 175 -8.60 17.15 19.42
C ASP A 175 -7.98 16.59 18.14
N LEU A 176 -7.98 15.27 17.98
CA LEU A 176 -7.38 14.59 16.84
C LEU A 176 -8.45 14.24 15.82
N HIS A 177 -8.22 14.61 14.56
CA HIS A 177 -9.06 14.15 13.47
C HIS A 177 -8.54 12.81 12.95
N CYS A 178 -9.32 11.75 13.08
CA CYS A 178 -9.01 10.41 12.61
C CYS A 178 -9.71 10.11 11.28
N LYS A 179 -9.04 9.29 10.44
CA LYS A 179 -9.59 8.76 9.20
C LYS A 179 -9.20 7.30 9.08
N SER A 180 -10.10 6.51 8.50
CA SER A 180 -9.82 5.11 8.19
C SER A 180 -8.55 4.97 7.35
N ILE A 181 -7.64 4.11 7.82
CA ILE A 181 -6.46 3.67 7.07
C ILE A 181 -6.93 3.03 5.78
N ALA A 182 -7.86 2.07 5.82
CA ALA A 182 -8.38 1.41 4.62
C ALA A 182 -8.97 2.40 3.58
N GLN A 183 -9.78 3.37 4.00
CA GLN A 183 -10.37 4.35 3.07
C GLN A 183 -9.36 5.40 2.59
N ASN A 184 -8.47 5.88 3.46
CA ASN A 184 -7.43 6.81 3.07
C ASN A 184 -6.45 6.15 2.09
N LEU A 185 -6.12 4.89 2.34
CA LEU A 185 -5.38 4.06 1.43
C LEU A 185 -6.18 3.81 0.15
N ALA A 186 -7.49 3.59 0.14
CA ALA A 186 -8.24 3.56 -1.11
C ALA A 186 -8.21 4.91 -1.88
N SER A 187 -8.13 6.05 -1.18
CA SER A 187 -8.06 7.40 -1.79
C SER A 187 -6.65 7.86 -2.20
N ILE A 188 -5.59 7.32 -1.60
CA ILE A 188 -4.17 7.56 -1.94
C ILE A 188 -3.62 6.45 -2.84
N ARG A 189 -4.19 5.25 -2.74
CA ARG A 189 -3.90 4.02 -3.49
C ARG A 189 -5.00 3.70 -4.49
N GLY A 190 -5.64 4.70 -5.09
CA GLY A 190 -6.12 4.46 -6.44
C GLY A 190 -4.90 4.03 -7.24
N LEU A 191 -4.95 2.86 -7.88
CA LEU A 191 -3.93 2.49 -8.86
C LEU A 191 -3.66 3.72 -9.74
N PRO A 192 -2.39 4.05 -10.01
CA PRO A 192 -2.09 5.18 -10.87
C PRO A 192 -2.94 5.10 -12.14
N ASP A 193 -3.65 6.18 -12.48
CA ASP A 193 -4.51 6.16 -13.66
C ASP A 193 -3.63 5.92 -14.89
N LEU A 194 -3.73 4.72 -15.45
CA LEU A 194 -2.90 4.27 -16.57
C LEU A 194 -3.02 5.21 -17.77
N LYS A 195 -4.21 5.78 -18.00
CA LYS A 195 -4.43 6.73 -19.09
C LYS A 195 -3.68 8.02 -18.85
N MET A 196 -3.66 8.51 -17.61
CA MET A 196 -2.90 9.71 -17.23
C MET A 196 -1.39 9.49 -17.35
N LEU A 197 -0.91 8.27 -17.09
CA LEU A 197 0.49 7.89 -17.27
C LEU A 197 0.87 7.60 -18.73
N GLY A 198 -0.09 7.61 -19.67
CA GLY A 198 0.15 7.20 -21.05
C GLY A 198 0.44 5.70 -21.21
N LEU A 199 0.13 4.88 -20.20
CA LEU A 199 0.33 3.44 -20.21
C LEU A 199 -0.85 2.71 -20.84
N PRO A 200 -0.60 1.65 -21.62
CA PRO A 200 -1.68 0.87 -22.22
C PRO A 200 -2.45 0.10 -21.13
N ARG A 201 -3.77 -0.03 -21.33
CA ARG A 201 -4.65 -0.68 -20.34
C ARG A 201 -4.41 -2.18 -20.19
N ASN A 202 -3.94 -2.85 -21.24
CA ASN A 202 -3.55 -4.24 -21.17
C ASN A 202 -2.14 -4.36 -20.57
N THR A 203 -2.07 -4.53 -19.25
CA THR A 203 -0.80 -4.56 -18.52
C THR A 203 0.03 -5.81 -18.80
N LEU A 204 -0.57 -6.90 -19.26
CA LEU A 204 0.14 -8.13 -19.63
C LEU A 204 1.11 -7.93 -20.81
N LEU A 205 0.93 -6.85 -21.58
CA LEU A 205 1.79 -6.52 -22.73
C LEU A 205 2.82 -5.43 -22.40
N TRP A 206 2.94 -5.02 -21.15
CA TRP A 206 3.92 -4.00 -20.78
C TRP A 206 5.33 -4.52 -20.96
N ASP A 207 6.18 -3.70 -21.57
CA ASP A 207 7.62 -3.89 -21.51
C ASP A 207 8.19 -3.42 -20.15
N GLY A 208 9.51 -3.59 -19.97
CA GLY A 208 10.19 -3.18 -18.73
C GLY A 208 10.16 -1.67 -18.48
N GLU A 209 10.11 -0.83 -19.52
CA GLU A 209 10.06 0.63 -19.39
C GLU A 209 8.69 1.11 -18.93
N GLN A 210 7.62 0.52 -19.48
CA GLN A 210 6.25 0.78 -19.08
C GLN A 210 6.00 0.33 -17.64
N LEU A 211 6.49 -0.86 -17.26
CA LEU A 211 6.45 -1.32 -15.88
C LEU A 211 7.25 -0.39 -14.95
N GLY A 212 8.43 0.08 -15.38
CA GLY A 212 9.23 1.07 -14.67
C GLY A 212 8.49 2.38 -14.43
N SER A 213 7.80 2.88 -15.45
CA SER A 213 6.99 4.11 -15.37
C SER A 213 5.84 3.98 -14.36
N TRP A 214 5.24 2.79 -14.27
CA TRP A 214 4.23 2.50 -13.24
C TRP A 214 4.84 2.43 -11.84
N LEU A 215 6.02 1.82 -11.67
CA LEU A 215 6.77 1.82 -10.42
C LEU A 215 7.13 3.24 -9.96
N ASP A 216 7.56 4.10 -10.89
CA ASP A 216 7.82 5.52 -10.62
C ASP A 216 6.58 6.22 -10.05
N ALA A 217 5.41 6.01 -10.67
CA ALA A 217 4.15 6.59 -10.22
C ALA A 217 3.72 6.11 -8.82
N LEU A 218 4.16 4.91 -8.42
CA LEU A 218 3.97 4.37 -7.07
C LEU A 218 5.00 4.86 -6.05
N GLY A 219 6.02 5.63 -6.49
CA GLY A 219 7.15 6.02 -5.65
C GLY A 219 8.15 4.88 -5.39
N LEU A 220 8.14 3.86 -6.26
CA LEU A 220 9.04 2.70 -6.26
C LEU A 220 10.07 2.77 -7.42
N GLY A 221 10.21 3.92 -8.06
CA GLY A 221 11.07 4.15 -9.21
C GLY A 221 12.51 3.64 -9.10
N GLN A 222 13.09 3.74 -7.91
CA GLN A 222 14.43 3.24 -7.62
C GLN A 222 14.59 1.72 -7.81
N LEU A 223 13.47 0.98 -7.82
CA LEU A 223 13.46 -0.46 -8.06
C LEU A 223 13.37 -0.81 -9.55
N ALA A 224 12.93 0.12 -10.41
CA ALA A 224 12.74 -0.14 -11.84
C ALA A 224 13.99 -0.71 -12.55
N PRO A 225 15.23 -0.24 -12.28
CA PRO A 225 16.43 -0.84 -12.88
C PRO A 225 16.61 -2.33 -12.57
N PHE A 226 16.17 -2.80 -11.39
CA PHE A 226 16.26 -4.22 -11.02
C PHE A 226 15.25 -5.05 -11.81
N PHE A 227 14.02 -4.56 -11.99
CA PHE A 227 13.01 -5.23 -12.82
C PHE A 227 13.49 -5.33 -14.27
N MET A 228 14.05 -4.25 -14.82
CA MET A 228 14.62 -4.25 -16.17
C MET A 228 15.80 -5.21 -16.30
N PHE A 229 16.73 -5.19 -15.34
CA PHE A 229 17.89 -6.09 -15.32
C PHE A 229 17.48 -7.56 -15.29
N HIS A 230 16.47 -7.90 -14.50
CA HIS A 230 15.94 -9.25 -14.40
C HIS A 230 14.89 -9.60 -15.48
N ASN A 231 14.72 -8.78 -16.53
CA ASN A 231 13.74 -8.99 -17.60
C ASN A 231 12.29 -9.16 -17.10
N VAL A 232 11.94 -8.55 -15.96
CA VAL A 232 10.58 -8.56 -15.43
C VAL A 232 9.75 -7.51 -16.14
N ASN A 233 8.61 -7.93 -16.69
CA ASN A 233 7.74 -7.11 -17.52
C ASN A 233 6.26 -7.40 -17.18
N GLY A 234 5.34 -6.78 -17.92
CA GLY A 234 3.90 -6.91 -17.68
C GLY A 234 3.36 -8.34 -17.66
N GLY A 235 3.97 -9.23 -18.44
CA GLY A 235 3.54 -10.62 -18.48
C GLY A 235 4.13 -11.48 -17.36
N THR A 236 5.29 -11.12 -16.81
CA THR A 236 5.98 -11.92 -15.77
C THR A 236 5.80 -11.35 -14.37
N VAL A 237 5.46 -10.07 -14.23
CA VAL A 237 5.32 -9.39 -12.93
C VAL A 237 4.23 -10.03 -12.06
N PHE A 238 3.16 -10.56 -12.65
CA PHE A 238 2.08 -11.23 -11.93
C PHE A 238 2.43 -12.65 -11.46
N LEU A 239 3.58 -13.20 -11.90
CA LEU A 239 4.09 -14.51 -11.49
C LEU A 239 5.10 -14.40 -10.32
N LEU A 240 5.40 -13.17 -9.88
CA LEU A 240 6.38 -12.94 -8.82
C LEU A 240 5.90 -13.52 -7.48
N THR A 241 6.80 -14.22 -6.81
CA THR A 241 6.64 -14.66 -5.42
C THR A 241 7.33 -13.68 -4.48
N GLU A 242 7.14 -13.85 -3.17
CA GLU A 242 7.86 -13.04 -2.19
C GLU A 242 9.39 -13.19 -2.32
N ASP A 243 9.88 -14.39 -2.65
CA ASP A 243 11.30 -14.66 -2.81
C ASP A 243 11.87 -13.91 -4.03
N HIS A 244 11.12 -13.84 -5.12
CA HIS A 244 11.48 -13.04 -6.30
C HIS A 244 11.58 -11.55 -5.96
N LEU A 245 10.65 -11.04 -5.14
CA LEU A 245 10.71 -9.65 -4.70
C LEU A 245 11.98 -9.36 -3.87
N ARG A 246 12.50 -10.34 -3.10
CA ARG A 246 13.80 -10.16 -2.42
C ARG A 246 14.94 -10.04 -3.43
N GLU A 247 14.97 -10.88 -4.47
CA GLU A 247 15.95 -10.78 -5.55
C GLU A 247 15.86 -9.43 -6.29
N LEU A 248 14.65 -8.87 -6.43
CA LEU A 248 14.38 -7.58 -7.06
C LEU A 248 14.62 -6.35 -6.16
N GLY A 249 15.17 -6.54 -4.96
CA GLY A 249 15.58 -5.44 -4.08
C GLY A 249 14.56 -5.05 -3.00
N PHE A 250 13.44 -5.77 -2.86
CA PHE A 250 12.52 -5.56 -1.74
C PHE A 250 13.03 -6.22 -0.45
N SER A 251 13.81 -5.47 0.32
CA SER A 251 14.38 -5.94 1.59
C SER A 251 13.36 -6.05 2.73
N LEU A 252 12.37 -5.15 2.79
CA LEU A 252 11.39 -5.09 3.87
C LEU A 252 10.16 -5.98 3.57
N VAL A 253 9.76 -6.79 4.55
CA VAL A 253 8.56 -7.67 4.45
C VAL A 253 7.30 -6.86 4.12
N GLY A 254 7.11 -5.72 4.80
CA GLY A 254 5.93 -4.87 4.58
C GLY A 254 5.85 -4.30 3.16
N ASP A 255 7.00 -3.94 2.56
CA ASP A 255 7.04 -3.44 1.19
C ASP A 255 6.72 -4.55 0.17
N ARG A 256 7.17 -5.79 0.42
CA ARG A 256 6.81 -6.96 -0.40
C ARG A 256 5.32 -7.25 -0.36
N LEU A 257 4.74 -7.36 0.84
CA LEU A 257 3.31 -7.62 1.01
C LEU A 257 2.46 -6.52 0.36
N TYR A 258 2.90 -5.26 0.50
CA TYR A 258 2.23 -4.14 -0.14
C TYR A 258 2.30 -4.20 -1.67
N PHE A 259 3.47 -4.54 -2.24
CA PHE A 259 3.62 -4.64 -3.69
C PHE A 259 2.78 -5.79 -4.27
N ILE A 260 2.73 -6.94 -3.59
CA ILE A 260 1.84 -8.06 -3.97
C ILE A 260 0.38 -7.60 -4.01
N GLU A 261 -0.07 -6.86 -3.00
CA GLU A 261 -1.43 -6.31 -2.96
C GLU A 261 -1.71 -5.36 -4.14
N LEU A 262 -0.74 -4.51 -4.52
CA LEU A 262 -0.88 -3.63 -5.69
C LEU A 262 -0.96 -4.42 -7.00
N LEU A 263 -0.18 -5.51 -7.14
CA LEU A 263 -0.25 -6.39 -8.31
C LEU A 263 -1.61 -7.10 -8.38
N THR A 264 -2.14 -7.57 -7.25
CA THR A 264 -3.49 -8.17 -7.19
C THR A 264 -4.55 -7.19 -7.67
N GLN A 265 -4.52 -5.95 -7.17
CA GLN A 265 -5.47 -4.91 -7.60
C GLN A 265 -5.32 -4.61 -9.10
N LEU A 266 -4.09 -4.49 -9.60
CA LEU A 266 -3.84 -4.21 -11.02
C LEU A 266 -4.35 -5.37 -11.90
N TYR A 267 -4.19 -6.62 -11.44
CA TYR A 267 -4.68 -7.80 -12.12
C TYR A 267 -6.22 -7.86 -12.14
N ASP A 268 -6.87 -7.61 -11.00
CA ASP A 268 -8.33 -7.59 -10.90
C ASP A 268 -8.94 -6.53 -11.84
N ASP A 269 -8.30 -5.34 -11.91
CA ASP A 269 -8.73 -4.26 -12.79
C ASP A 269 -8.67 -4.64 -14.28
N ILE A 270 -7.60 -5.32 -14.73
CA ILE A 270 -7.51 -5.77 -16.12
C ILE A 270 -8.48 -6.91 -16.44
N VAL A 271 -8.73 -7.81 -15.48
CA VAL A 271 -9.67 -8.92 -15.66
C VAL A 271 -11.10 -8.40 -15.74
N GLN A 272 -11.48 -7.45 -14.88
CA GLN A 272 -12.78 -6.80 -14.96
C GLN A 272 -12.95 -6.04 -16.28
N TRP A 273 -11.90 -5.33 -16.71
CA TRP A 273 -11.90 -4.66 -18.01
C TRP A 273 -12.05 -5.64 -19.17
N SER A 274 -11.30 -6.76 -19.20
CA SER A 274 -11.37 -7.73 -20.29
C SER A 274 -12.73 -8.42 -20.34
N ALA A 275 -13.30 -8.75 -19.17
CA ALA A 275 -14.65 -9.30 -19.07
C ALA A 275 -15.69 -8.34 -19.65
N SER A 276 -15.54 -7.02 -19.43
CA SER A 276 -16.44 -6.01 -20.02
C SER A 276 -16.39 -5.97 -21.56
N LEU A 277 -15.30 -6.45 -22.17
CA LEU A 277 -15.12 -6.56 -23.61
C LEU A 277 -15.47 -7.95 -24.17
N GLY A 278 -15.82 -8.91 -23.31
CA GLY A 278 -16.03 -10.31 -23.71
C GLY A 278 -14.74 -11.02 -24.14
N VAL A 279 -13.57 -10.55 -23.68
CA VAL A 279 -12.25 -11.09 -24.02
C VAL A 279 -11.66 -11.79 -22.80
N GLN A 280 -11.13 -13.00 -23.01
CA GLN A 280 -10.32 -13.69 -22.02
C GLN A 280 -8.85 -13.36 -22.26
N LEU A 281 -8.19 -12.78 -21.26
CA LEU A 281 -6.76 -12.51 -21.30
C LEU A 281 -5.99 -13.80 -21.04
N ALA A 282 -4.94 -14.04 -21.82
CA ALA A 282 -3.93 -15.06 -21.54
C ALA A 282 -2.65 -14.34 -21.13
N THR A 283 -2.04 -14.79 -20.03
CA THR A 283 -0.81 -14.23 -19.46
C THR A 283 0.36 -14.40 -20.43
N HIS A 284 0.48 -15.59 -21.05
CA HIS A 284 1.36 -15.85 -22.19
C HIS A 284 0.81 -16.95 -23.10
N PRO A 285 0.54 -16.68 -24.38
CA PRO A 285 0.17 -17.75 -25.29
C PRO A 285 1.39 -18.60 -25.63
N VAL A 286 1.33 -19.89 -25.31
CA VAL A 286 2.20 -20.92 -25.91
C VAL A 286 2.28 -20.66 -27.42
N PRO A 287 3.48 -20.59 -28.01
CA PRO A 287 3.59 -20.25 -29.41
C PRO A 287 2.84 -21.28 -30.27
N PRO A 288 2.28 -20.88 -31.43
CA PRO A 288 1.45 -21.74 -32.25
C PRO A 288 2.25 -22.95 -32.77
N LEU A 289 2.21 -24.06 -32.03
CA LEU A 289 3.09 -25.22 -32.20
C LEU A 289 3.09 -25.76 -33.64
N ARG A 290 1.92 -25.82 -34.26
CA ARG A 290 1.77 -26.26 -35.66
C ARG A 290 2.47 -25.33 -36.65
N GLN A 291 2.44 -24.02 -36.43
CA GLN A 291 3.12 -23.04 -37.28
C GLN A 291 4.65 -23.13 -37.13
N LEU A 292 5.12 -23.57 -35.97
CA LEU A 292 6.53 -23.88 -35.72
C LEU A 292 6.96 -25.26 -36.26
N GLY A 293 6.05 -26.03 -36.86
CA GLY A 293 6.31 -27.40 -37.31
C GLY A 293 6.59 -28.37 -36.17
N LEU A 294 6.00 -28.13 -34.99
CA LEU A 294 6.16 -28.96 -33.80
C LEU A 294 5.02 -29.99 -33.66
N SER A 295 5.36 -31.15 -33.11
CA SER A 295 4.38 -32.15 -32.67
C SER A 295 3.51 -31.60 -31.55
N LEU A 296 2.25 -32.02 -31.48
CA LEU A 296 1.34 -31.73 -30.35
C LEU A 296 1.57 -32.63 -29.13
N GLN A 297 2.60 -33.49 -29.17
CA GLN A 297 3.07 -34.27 -28.05
C GLN A 297 4.45 -33.77 -27.60
N PRO A 298 4.53 -32.75 -26.74
CA PRO A 298 5.79 -32.19 -26.27
C PRO A 298 6.74 -33.20 -25.64
N THR A 299 6.24 -34.28 -25.03
CA THR A 299 7.08 -35.36 -24.48
C THR A 299 7.96 -36.08 -25.52
N SER A 300 7.63 -35.96 -26.81
CA SER A 300 8.43 -36.52 -27.92
C SER A 300 9.36 -35.50 -28.57
N TRP A 301 9.41 -34.26 -28.07
CA TRP A 301 10.23 -33.22 -28.66
C TRP A 301 11.72 -33.47 -28.46
N THR A 302 12.48 -33.24 -29.52
CA THR A 302 13.94 -33.18 -29.43
C THR A 302 14.37 -31.85 -28.80
N VAL A 303 15.64 -31.76 -28.38
CA VAL A 303 16.25 -30.49 -27.96
C VAL A 303 16.06 -29.38 -29.01
N LYS A 304 16.15 -29.73 -30.31
CA LYS A 304 15.94 -28.76 -31.41
C LYS A 304 14.52 -28.22 -31.44
N ASP A 305 13.54 -29.04 -31.08
CA ASP A 305 12.14 -28.64 -31.02
C ASP A 305 11.88 -27.71 -29.84
N VAL A 306 12.48 -27.99 -28.67
CA VAL A 306 12.46 -27.08 -27.51
C VAL A 306 13.10 -25.73 -27.88
N CYS A 307 14.23 -25.73 -28.60
CA CYS A 307 14.88 -24.49 -29.06
C CYS A 307 13.98 -23.65 -29.99
N LYS A 308 13.12 -24.27 -30.82
CA LYS A 308 12.15 -23.52 -31.64
C LYS A 308 11.15 -22.76 -30.76
N VAL A 309 10.71 -23.36 -29.65
CA VAL A 309 9.82 -22.71 -28.69
C VAL A 309 10.53 -21.54 -28.03
N LEU A 310 11.74 -21.75 -27.47
CA LEU A 310 12.54 -20.68 -26.85
C LEU A 310 12.72 -19.49 -27.79
N LYS A 311 13.10 -19.74 -29.04
CA LYS A 311 13.24 -18.68 -30.05
C LYS A 311 11.94 -17.95 -30.33
N ALA A 312 10.82 -18.65 -30.40
CA ALA A 312 9.51 -18.06 -30.70
C ALA A 312 8.99 -17.15 -29.56
N VAL A 313 9.43 -17.39 -28.33
CA VAL A 313 9.04 -16.59 -27.14
C VAL A 313 10.10 -15.55 -26.75
N GLY A 314 11.12 -15.34 -27.59
CA GLY A 314 12.16 -14.34 -27.36
C GLY A 314 13.33 -14.79 -26.46
N LEU A 315 13.35 -16.06 -26.04
CA LEU A 315 14.38 -16.66 -25.17
C LEU A 315 15.49 -17.36 -25.96
N GLY A 316 15.78 -16.88 -27.17
CA GLY A 316 16.74 -17.51 -28.07
C GLY A 316 18.18 -17.54 -27.53
N GLU A 317 18.54 -16.60 -26.66
CA GLU A 317 19.88 -16.55 -26.05
C GLU A 317 20.18 -17.78 -25.17
N TYR A 318 19.16 -18.45 -24.64
CA TYR A 318 19.31 -19.62 -23.76
C TYR A 318 19.35 -20.96 -24.49
N MET A 319 19.21 -20.98 -25.82
CA MET A 319 19.19 -22.23 -26.59
C MET A 319 20.44 -23.08 -26.38
N GLU A 320 21.63 -22.46 -26.29
CA GLU A 320 22.88 -23.19 -26.08
C GLU A 320 22.90 -23.93 -24.74
N LEU A 321 22.36 -23.32 -23.68
CA LEU A 321 22.23 -23.95 -22.35
C LEU A 321 21.30 -25.18 -22.42
N PHE A 322 20.16 -25.06 -23.10
CA PHE A 322 19.25 -26.19 -23.28
C PHE A 322 19.88 -27.32 -24.10
N VAL A 323 20.74 -27.00 -25.06
CA VAL A 323 21.50 -27.99 -25.83
C VAL A 323 22.56 -28.67 -24.97
N GLU A 324 23.35 -27.91 -24.24
CA GLU A 324 24.42 -28.40 -23.35
C GLU A 324 23.87 -29.34 -22.28
N HIS A 325 22.77 -28.93 -21.62
CA HIS A 325 22.10 -29.70 -20.58
C HIS A 325 21.12 -30.77 -21.12
N ARG A 326 21.02 -30.92 -22.46
CA ARG A 326 20.17 -31.92 -23.14
C ARG A 326 18.70 -31.86 -22.72
N VAL A 327 18.18 -30.65 -22.54
CA VAL A 327 16.76 -30.45 -22.20
C VAL A 327 15.90 -30.76 -23.42
N GLN A 328 15.21 -31.90 -23.36
CA GLN A 328 14.29 -32.37 -24.39
C GLN A 328 12.90 -32.60 -23.78
N GLY A 329 11.93 -33.01 -24.61
CA GLY A 329 10.52 -33.06 -24.24
C GLY A 329 10.15 -33.89 -23.00
N ASP A 330 10.82 -35.01 -22.77
CA ASP A 330 10.56 -35.92 -21.64
C ASP A 330 11.02 -35.36 -20.28
N VAL A 331 12.03 -34.50 -20.28
CA VAL A 331 12.56 -33.83 -19.09
C VAL A 331 12.04 -32.39 -18.92
N LEU A 332 11.53 -31.78 -19.99
CA LEU A 332 11.06 -30.38 -20.01
C LEU A 332 10.06 -30.08 -18.88
N PHE A 333 9.11 -30.98 -18.63
CA PHE A 333 8.08 -30.81 -17.61
C PHE A 333 8.57 -31.01 -16.16
N ASN A 334 9.79 -31.49 -15.98
CA ASN A 334 10.41 -31.65 -14.66
C ASN A 334 11.38 -30.52 -14.32
N LEU A 335 11.54 -29.52 -15.21
CA LEU A 335 12.38 -28.37 -14.94
C LEU A 335 11.73 -27.47 -13.89
N THR A 336 12.51 -27.17 -12.85
CA THR A 336 12.19 -26.18 -11.82
C THR A 336 12.95 -24.89 -12.07
N GLU A 337 12.53 -23.78 -11.44
CA GLU A 337 13.30 -22.53 -11.51
C GLU A 337 14.73 -22.70 -10.97
N GLU A 338 14.92 -23.51 -9.93
CA GLU A 338 16.22 -23.83 -9.37
C GLU A 338 17.11 -24.51 -10.41
N ASN A 339 16.57 -25.43 -11.22
CA ASN A 339 17.33 -26.04 -12.31
C ASN A 339 17.70 -25.01 -13.39
N LEU A 340 16.79 -24.10 -13.75
CA LEU A 340 17.07 -23.04 -14.72
C LEU A 340 18.17 -22.11 -14.20
N LYS A 341 18.16 -21.80 -12.91
CA LYS A 341 19.22 -21.01 -12.24
C LYS A 341 20.55 -21.76 -12.25
N GLU A 342 20.54 -23.07 -11.94
CA GLU A 342 21.73 -23.93 -12.00
C GLU A 342 22.33 -24.01 -13.42
N MET A 343 21.49 -23.98 -14.46
CA MET A 343 21.92 -23.90 -15.87
C MET A 343 22.51 -22.54 -16.26
N GLY A 344 22.45 -21.52 -15.39
CA GLY A 344 22.98 -20.18 -15.65
C GLY A 344 21.94 -19.15 -16.12
N ILE A 345 20.64 -19.44 -15.99
CA ILE A 345 19.57 -18.47 -16.30
C ILE A 345 19.30 -17.61 -15.05
N GLU A 346 20.09 -16.56 -14.88
CA GLU A 346 20.08 -15.72 -13.67
C GLU A 346 18.92 -14.72 -13.59
N LYS A 347 18.30 -14.39 -14.73
CA LYS A 347 17.24 -13.38 -14.80
C LYS A 347 15.90 -13.98 -14.37
N VAL A 348 15.27 -13.37 -13.36
CA VAL A 348 14.01 -13.84 -12.75
C VAL A 348 12.88 -13.90 -13.78
N GLY A 349 12.72 -12.86 -14.59
CA GLY A 349 11.66 -12.79 -15.60
C GLY A 349 11.78 -13.90 -16.64
N ASP A 350 12.99 -14.24 -17.06
CA ASP A 350 13.21 -15.30 -18.05
C ASP A 350 12.93 -16.69 -17.47
N ARG A 351 13.34 -16.94 -16.21
CA ARG A 351 12.99 -18.19 -15.51
C ARG A 351 11.49 -18.35 -15.34
N LEU A 352 10.81 -17.29 -14.89
CA LEU A 352 9.35 -17.25 -14.74
C LEU A 352 8.63 -17.51 -16.06
N LEU A 353 9.09 -16.87 -17.15
CA LEU A 353 8.51 -17.07 -18.46
C LEU A 353 8.67 -18.51 -18.95
N ILE A 354 9.84 -19.13 -18.74
CA ILE A 354 10.06 -20.55 -19.08
C ILE A 354 9.11 -21.43 -18.27
N ALA A 355 9.05 -21.23 -16.96
CA ALA A 355 8.20 -22.03 -16.07
C ALA A 355 6.71 -21.94 -16.47
N ASP A 356 6.23 -20.73 -16.77
CA ASP A 356 4.84 -20.48 -17.20
C ASP A 356 4.52 -21.15 -18.55
N ILE A 357 5.43 -21.07 -19.52
CA ILE A 357 5.27 -21.75 -20.82
C ILE A 357 5.25 -23.27 -20.65
N VAL A 358 6.14 -23.82 -19.84
CA VAL A 358 6.21 -25.28 -19.58
C VAL A 358 4.93 -25.75 -18.89
N GLN A 359 4.46 -25.00 -17.90
CA GLN A 359 3.21 -25.29 -17.20
C GLN A 359 2.01 -25.22 -18.15
N THR A 360 1.91 -24.17 -18.96
CA THR A 360 0.83 -24.03 -19.94
C THR A 360 0.87 -25.14 -21.01
N LEU A 361 2.06 -25.54 -21.46
CA LEU A 361 2.23 -26.69 -22.35
C LEU A 361 1.74 -27.99 -21.70
N TYR A 362 2.06 -28.20 -20.43
CA TYR A 362 1.64 -29.38 -19.68
C TYR A 362 0.11 -29.45 -19.54
N GLU A 363 -0.52 -28.33 -19.21
CA GLU A 363 -1.97 -28.21 -19.10
C GLU A 363 -2.66 -28.46 -20.44
N GLN A 364 -2.10 -27.96 -21.54
CA GLN A 364 -2.59 -28.28 -22.87
C GLN A 364 -2.48 -29.79 -23.13
N VAL A 365 -1.33 -30.42 -22.90
CA VAL A 365 -1.16 -31.87 -23.17
C VAL A 365 -2.14 -32.73 -22.36
N THR A 366 -2.29 -32.43 -21.07
CA THR A 366 -3.17 -33.19 -20.16
C THR A 366 -4.64 -32.92 -20.43
N GLY A 367 -5.02 -31.68 -20.79
CA GLY A 367 -6.38 -31.35 -21.22
C GLY A 367 -6.79 -32.07 -22.51
N TRP A 368 -5.85 -32.26 -23.45
CA TRP A 368 -6.10 -32.98 -24.71
C TRP A 368 -6.24 -34.49 -24.48
N GLN A 369 -5.50 -35.06 -23.52
CA GLN A 369 -5.67 -36.47 -23.13
C GLN A 369 -7.07 -36.71 -22.53
N GLN A 370 -7.59 -35.80 -21.71
CA GLN A 370 -8.94 -35.93 -21.13
C GLN A 370 -10.05 -35.86 -22.19
N GLN A 371 -9.90 -35.01 -23.22
CA GLN A 371 -10.86 -34.94 -24.33
C GLN A 371 -10.81 -36.15 -25.27
N GLN A 372 -9.67 -36.82 -25.42
CA GLN A 372 -9.58 -38.05 -26.22
C GLN A 372 -10.18 -39.28 -25.54
N VAL A 373 -10.23 -39.31 -24.20
CA VAL A 373 -10.88 -40.39 -23.42
C VAL A 373 -12.42 -40.30 -23.49
N THR A 374 -12.99 -39.13 -23.85
CA THR A 374 -14.44 -38.91 -23.98
C THR A 374 -14.99 -39.17 -25.41
N LYS A 375 -14.41 -40.11 -26.17
CA LYS A 375 -15.11 -40.68 -27.34
C LYS A 375 -16.00 -41.85 -26.87
N PRO A 376 -17.33 -41.80 -27.06
CA PRO A 376 -18.18 -42.96 -26.78
C PRO A 376 -17.71 -44.13 -27.64
N GLN A 377 -17.41 -45.27 -27.02
CA GLN A 377 -17.29 -46.53 -27.73
C GLN A 377 -18.64 -46.81 -28.40
N LEU A 378 -18.68 -46.76 -29.74
CA LEU A 378 -19.77 -47.32 -30.51
C LEU A 378 -19.77 -48.83 -30.28
N LEU A 379 -20.63 -49.29 -29.36
CA LEU A 379 -21.04 -50.68 -29.28
C LEU A 379 -21.62 -51.07 -30.63
N GLN A 380 -20.85 -51.85 -31.40
CA GLN A 380 -21.37 -52.59 -32.53
C GLN A 380 -22.32 -53.66 -31.99
N LEU A 381 -23.62 -53.41 -32.10
CA LEU A 381 -24.62 -54.47 -32.00
C LEU A 381 -24.72 -55.14 -33.37
N SER A 382 -23.91 -56.17 -33.58
CA SER A 382 -24.14 -57.18 -34.61
C SER A 382 -24.82 -58.40 -33.98
N GLY A 383 -26.08 -58.62 -34.36
CA GLY A 383 -26.70 -59.94 -34.53
C GLY A 383 -27.13 -60.73 -33.29
N ALA A 384 -28.45 -60.75 -33.04
CA ALA A 384 -29.31 -61.92 -33.22
C ALA A 384 -30.79 -61.50 -33.13
#